data_AF-W4RT94-F1
#
_entry.id   AF-W4RT94-F1
#
_cell.length_a   1.000
_cell.length_b   1.000
_cell.length_c   1.000
_cell.angle_alpha   90.00
_cell.angle_beta   90.00
_cell.angle_gamma   90.00
#
_symmetry.space_group_name_H-M   'P 1'
#
loop_
_entity.id
_entity.type
_entity.pdbx_description
1 polymer ?
#
loop_
_entity_poly.entity_id
_entity_poly.type
_entity_poly.pdbx_seq_one_letter_code
_entity_poly.pdbx_strand_id
1 'polypeptide(L)'
;MVYKLEDIITPTHKGFKVRKVRVKALSDEKEFFDDAFPNGLFIEPRGPHQPRTKLRPMLKYCKELGKTPSELTEEEIKKFTIYP
;
A
#
# COMPACT_ATOMS: atom_id res chain seq x y z
N MET A 1 36.32 6.27 -14.38
CA MET A 1 34.90 5.92 -14.12
C MET A 1 34.30 7.07 -13.31
N VAL A 2 33.48 7.92 -13.92
CA VAL A 2 32.90 9.09 -13.25
C VAL A 2 31.61 8.66 -12.58
N TYR A 3 31.57 8.71 -11.25
CA TYR A 3 30.35 8.37 -10.51
C TYR A 3 29.43 9.59 -10.45
N LYS A 4 28.19 9.43 -10.92
CA LYS A 4 27.15 10.46 -10.75
C LYS A 4 26.64 10.44 -9.32
N LEU A 5 26.62 11.59 -8.67
CA LEU A 5 26.15 11.80 -7.31
C LEU A 5 24.88 12.65 -7.34
N GLU A 6 23.90 12.30 -6.52
CA GLU A 6 22.67 13.05 -6.34
C GLU A 6 22.47 13.36 -4.85
N ASP A 7 21.86 14.51 -4.57
CA ASP A 7 21.60 14.99 -3.22
C ASP A 7 20.20 14.55 -2.78
N ILE A 8 20.13 13.72 -1.74
CA ILE A 8 18.87 13.33 -1.08
C ILE A 8 18.59 14.34 0.03
N ILE A 9 17.45 15.02 -0.06
CA ILE A 9 17.02 16.03 0.89
C ILE A 9 15.86 15.45 1.71
N THR A 10 16.07 15.29 3.02
CA THR A 10 15.03 14.79 3.94
C THR A 10 14.55 15.91 4.85
N PRO A 11 13.25 16.26 4.84
CA PRO A 11 12.70 17.25 5.77
C PRO A 11 12.72 16.74 7.21
N THR A 12 12.96 17.65 8.15
CA THR A 12 13.00 17.41 9.60
C THR A 12 12.32 18.57 10.33
N HIS A 13 11.97 18.36 11.60
CA HIS A 13 11.32 19.39 12.44
C HIS A 13 12.13 20.71 12.59
N LYS A 14 13.43 20.71 12.27
CA LYS A 14 14.34 21.87 12.36
C LYS A 14 14.84 22.38 11.00
N GLY A 15 14.43 21.78 9.89
CA GLY A 15 14.96 22.11 8.55
C GLY A 15 15.18 20.87 7.69
N PHE A 16 16.26 20.82 6.93
CA PHE A 16 16.54 19.70 6.00
C PHE A 16 17.87 19.01 6.32
N LYS A 17 17.88 17.69 6.19
CA LYS A 17 19.09 16.87 6.19
C LYS A 17 19.44 16.51 4.75
N VAL A 18 20.65 16.86 4.31
CA VAL A 18 21.14 16.55 2.96
C VAL A 18 22.17 15.42 3.02
N ARG A 19 22.03 14.40 2.16
CA ARG A 19 23.00 13.31 2.01
C ARG A 19 23.34 13.13 0.53
N LYS A 20 24.63 13.02 0.19
CA LYS A 20 25.07 12.71 -1.18
C LYS A 20 25.09 11.20 -1.36
N VAL A 21 24.41 10.70 -2.39
CA VAL A 21 24.33 9.26 -2.67
C VAL A 21 24.72 9.00 -4.13
N ARG A 22 25.34 7.85 -4.38
CA ARG A 22 25.66 7.40 -5.73
C ARG A 22 24.38 6.98 -6.44
N VAL A 23 24.17 7.46 -7.66
CA VAL A 23 22.96 7.17 -8.45
C VAL A 23 22.73 5.66 -8.63
N LYS A 24 23.81 4.88 -8.75
CA LYS A 24 23.71 3.40 -8.83
C LYS A 24 23.10 2.77 -7.57
N ALA A 25 23.41 3.28 -6.38
CA ALA A 25 22.81 2.74 -5.16
C ALA A 25 21.31 3.03 -5.08
N LEU A 26 20.86 4.16 -5.64
CA LEU A 26 19.45 4.52 -5.75
C LEU A 26 18.69 3.64 -6.75
N SER A 27 19.30 3.28 -7.88
CA SER A 27 18.69 2.35 -8.83
C SER A 27 18.52 0.96 -8.23
N ASP A 28 19.55 0.46 -7.54
CA ASP A 28 19.54 -0.88 -6.95
C ASP A 28 18.48 -1.00 -5.83
N GLU A 29 18.30 0.04 -5.01
CA GLU A 29 17.23 0.08 -3.99
C GLU A 29 15.82 0.14 -4.63
N LYS A 30 15.67 0.85 -5.75
CA LYS A 30 14.41 0.94 -6.46
C LYS A 30 14.02 -0.38 -7.11
N GLU A 31 14.97 -1.04 -7.77
CA GLU A 31 14.76 -2.37 -8.35
C GLU A 31 14.38 -3.39 -7.27
N PHE A 32 15.05 -3.37 -6.11
CA PHE A 32 14.69 -4.22 -4.98
C PHE A 32 13.26 -3.97 -4.47
N PHE A 33 12.83 -2.71 -4.39
CA PHE A 33 11.48 -2.37 -3.94
C PHE A 33 10.43 -2.80 -4.97
N ASP A 34 10.67 -2.57 -6.26
CA ASP A 34 9.75 -2.98 -7.33
C ASP A 34 9.64 -4.52 -7.41
N ASP A 35 10.76 -5.24 -7.24
CA ASP A 35 10.79 -6.72 -7.16
C ASP A 35 10.05 -7.26 -5.92
N ALA A 36 10.10 -6.55 -4.80
CA ALA A 36 9.40 -6.94 -3.58
C ALA A 36 7.87 -6.83 -3.70
N PHE A 37 7.38 -6.05 -4.67
CA PHE A 37 5.94 -5.81 -4.88
C PHE A 37 5.57 -5.94 -6.36
N PRO A 38 5.55 -7.15 -6.94
CA PRO A 38 5.33 -7.37 -8.37
C PRO A 38 3.97 -6.86 -8.90
N ASN A 39 3.00 -6.64 -8.02
CA ASN A 39 1.68 -6.11 -8.36
C ASN A 39 1.48 -4.63 -7.96
N GLY A 40 2.49 -3.98 -7.34
CA GLY A 40 2.42 -2.61 -6.84
C GLY A 40 1.41 -2.36 -5.70
N LEU A 41 0.81 -3.43 -5.14
CA LEU A 41 -0.21 -3.36 -4.10
C LEU A 41 0.42 -3.55 -2.72
N PHE A 42 0.40 -2.49 -1.92
CA PHE A 42 0.80 -2.51 -0.51
C PHE A 42 -0.46 -2.54 0.38
N ILE A 43 -0.60 -3.56 1.23
CA ILE A 43 -1.66 -3.64 2.24
C ILE A 43 -1.01 -3.87 3.58
N GLU A 44 -1.21 -2.96 4.53
CA GLU A 44 -0.78 -3.14 5.91
C GLU A 44 -1.45 -4.40 6.49
N PRO A 45 -0.68 -5.36 7.06
CA PRO A 45 -1.26 -6.56 7.63
C PRO A 45 -2.17 -6.19 8.80
N ARG A 46 -3.43 -6.64 8.76
CA ARG A 46 -4.39 -6.37 9.84
C ARG A 46 -3.96 -7.06 11.13
N GLY A 47 -4.10 -6.36 12.26
CA GLY A 47 -3.87 -6.92 13.60
C GLY A 47 -4.82 -8.08 13.92
N PRO A 48 -4.47 -8.97 14.88
CA PRO A 48 -5.21 -10.20 15.16
C PRO A 48 -6.67 -9.97 15.60
N HIS A 49 -6.96 -8.82 16.21
CA HIS A 49 -8.30 -8.47 16.70
C HIS A 49 -9.08 -7.54 15.75
N GLN A 50 -8.57 -7.29 14.55
CA GLN A 50 -9.27 -6.44 13.59
C GLN A 50 -10.31 -7.24 12.78
N PRO A 51 -11.51 -6.68 12.56
CA PRO A 51 -12.51 -7.31 11.73
C PRO A 51 -11.98 -7.58 10.31
N ARG A 52 -12.34 -8.73 9.74
CA ARG A 52 -11.96 -9.17 8.39
C ARG A 52 -13.16 -9.11 7.46
N THR A 53 -12.96 -8.68 6.23
CA THR A 53 -14.04 -8.63 5.23
C THR A 53 -13.94 -9.83 4.29
N LYS A 54 -15.03 -10.59 4.13
CA LYS A 54 -15.15 -11.63 3.10
C LYS A 54 -15.35 -10.99 1.72
N LEU A 55 -14.24 -10.54 1.11
CA LEU A 55 -14.26 -9.78 -0.14
C LEU A 55 -14.94 -10.52 -1.30
N ARG A 56 -14.62 -11.81 -1.51
CA ARG A 56 -15.20 -12.60 -2.62
C ARG A 56 -16.73 -12.70 -2.55
N PRO A 57 -17.33 -13.11 -1.41
CA PRO A 57 -18.79 -13.06 -1.24
C PRO A 57 -19.39 -11.67 -1.42
N MET A 58 -18.75 -10.64 -0.87
CA MET A 58 -19.22 -9.25 -0.98
C MET A 58 -19.25 -8.78 -2.45
N LEU A 59 -18.19 -9.06 -3.22
CA LEU A 59 -18.15 -8.71 -4.65
C LEU A 59 -19.20 -9.45 -5.47
N LYS A 60 -19.50 -10.71 -5.12
CA LYS A 60 -20.59 -11.46 -5.78
C LYS A 60 -21.95 -10.81 -5.50
N TYR A 61 -22.21 -10.44 -4.25
CA TYR A 61 -23.43 -9.72 -3.84
C TYR A 61 -23.55 -8.36 -4.54
N CYS A 62 -22.47 -7.58 -4.57
CA CYS A 62 -22.38 -6.34 -5.35
C CYS A 62 -22.75 -6.56 -6.82
N LYS A 63 -22.20 -7.61 -7.45
CA LYS A 63 -22.46 -7.94 -8.85
C LYS A 63 -23.92 -8.33 -9.11
N GLU A 64 -24.54 -9.08 -8.20
CA GLU A 64 -25.96 -9.46 -8.28
C GLU A 64 -26.89 -8.25 -8.18
N LEU A 65 -26.51 -7.24 -7.38
CA LEU A 65 -27.27 -6.00 -7.21
C LEU A 65 -26.91 -4.90 -8.21
N GLY A 66 -25.89 -5.10 -9.05
CA GLY A 66 -25.36 -4.06 -9.92
C GLY A 66 -24.73 -2.88 -9.17
N LYS A 67 -24.30 -3.09 -7.93
CA LYS A 67 -23.69 -2.07 -7.05
C LYS A 67 -22.18 -2.21 -6.97
N THR A 68 -21.50 -1.14 -6.57
CA THR A 68 -20.09 -1.17 -6.14
C THR A 68 -19.98 -1.32 -4.62
N PRO A 69 -18.84 -1.79 -4.06
CA PRO A 69 -18.65 -1.86 -2.60
C PRO A 69 -18.88 -0.55 -1.85
N SER A 70 -18.60 0.59 -2.50
CA SER A 70 -18.83 1.94 -1.95
C SER A 70 -20.30 2.33 -1.86
N GLU A 71 -21.18 1.63 -2.58
CA GLU A 71 -22.64 1.87 -2.58
C GLU A 71 -23.38 0.96 -1.59
N LEU A 72 -22.66 0.09 -0.88
CA LEU A 72 -23.25 -0.75 0.15
C LEU A 72 -23.51 0.06 1.43
N THR A 73 -24.66 -0.16 2.04
CA THR A 73 -24.94 0.38 3.39
C THR A 73 -24.08 -0.32 4.44
N GLU A 74 -23.93 0.29 5.61
CA GLU A 74 -23.20 -0.32 6.73
C GLU A 74 -23.77 -1.70 7.12
N GLU A 75 -25.10 -1.86 7.02
CA GLU A 75 -25.77 -3.13 7.30
C GLU A 75 -25.45 -4.20 6.25
N GLU A 76 -25.39 -3.82 4.98
CA GLU A 76 -24.96 -4.69 3.89
C GLU A 76 -23.50 -5.10 4.06
N ILE A 77 -22.61 -4.17 4.45
CA ILE A 77 -21.19 -4.43 4.72
C ILE A 77 -21.01 -5.38 5.90
N LYS A 78 -21.77 -5.19 6.99
CA LYS A 78 -21.70 -6.03 8.20
C LYS A 78 -21.92 -7.52 7.92
N LYS A 79 -22.72 -7.89 6.91
CA LYS A 79 -22.92 -9.29 6.48
C LYS A 79 -21.62 -9.98 6.06
N PHE A 80 -20.63 -9.21 5.62
CA PHE A 80 -19.35 -9.70 5.14
C PHE A 80 -18.21 -9.46 6.13
N THR A 81 -18.48 -8.81 7.26
CA THR A 81 -17.50 -8.53 8.30
C THR A 81 -17.46 -9.67 9.31
N ILE A 82 -16.28 -10.27 9.49
CA ILE A 82 -15.97 -11.29 10.50
C ILE A 82 -15.24 -10.59 11.63
N TYR A 83 -15.79 -10.65 12.84
CA TYR A 83 -15.07 -10.25 14.05
C TYR A 83 -14.30 -11.49 14.58
N PRO A 84 -13.00 -11.36 14.90
CA PRO A 84 -12.25 -12.41 15.56
C PRO A 84 -12.71 -12.67 16.99
#